data_AF-A0A8P0PFJ3-F1
#
_entry.id   AF-A0A8P0PFJ3-F1
#
_cell.length_a   1.000
_cell.length_b   1.000
_cell.length_c   1.000
_cell.angle_alpha   90.00
_cell.angle_beta   90.00
_cell.angle_gamma   90.00
#
_symmetry.space_group_name_H-M   'P 1'
#
loop_
_entity.id
_entity.type
_entity.pdbx_description
1 polymer ?
#
loop_
_entity_poly.entity_id
_entity_poly.type
_entity_poly.pdbx_seq_one_letter_code
_entity_poly.pdbx_strand_id
1 'polypeptide(L)' 'MARPVRVKTWVEENRASFLPPVCNKLLHQKQLKVMFIGGPNIRKDYHIEEGEEVSLTQILTGTWVLHSGPRR' A
#
# COMPACT_ATOMS: atom_id res chain seq x y z
N MET A 1 9.94 15.59 -16.20
CA MET A 1 9.16 14.36 -16.48
C MET A 1 9.57 13.28 -15.48
N ALA A 2 8.62 12.54 -14.90
CA ALA A 2 8.94 11.44 -14.00
C ALA A 2 9.48 10.24 -14.79
N ARG A 3 10.53 9.59 -14.29
CA ARG A 3 11.10 8.40 -14.94
C ARG A 3 10.18 7.20 -14.70
N PRO A 4 9.86 6.39 -15.73
CA PRO A 4 9.13 5.15 -15.55
C PRO A 4 9.82 4.23 -14.54
N VAL A 5 9.04 3.60 -13.65
CA VAL A 5 9.54 2.65 -12.66
C VAL A 5 9.18 1.23 -13.09
N ARG A 6 10.18 0.35 -13.12
CA ARG A 6 9.95 -1.09 -13.28
C ARG A 6 9.50 -1.67 -11.94
N VAL A 7 8.19 -1.86 -11.79
CA VAL A 7 7.56 -2.24 -10.51
C VAL A 7 8.16 -3.53 -9.93
N LYS A 8 8.39 -4.57 -10.73
CA LYS A 8 8.95 -5.86 -10.25
C LYS A 8 10.31 -5.67 -9.56
N THR A 9 11.26 -5.05 -10.26
CA THR A 9 12.60 -4.78 -9.74
C THR A 9 12.55 -3.90 -8.49
N TRP A 10 11.72 -2.85 -8.50
CA TRP A 10 11.58 -1.97 -7.34
C TRP A 10 11.02 -2.69 -6.12
N VAL A 11 10.03 -3.59 -6.29
CA VAL A 11 9.48 -4.39 -5.19
C VAL A 11 10.53 -5.36 -4.63
N GLU A 12 11.33 -5.99 -5.49
CA GLU A 12 12.43 -6.87 -5.06
C GLU A 12 13.50 -6.12 -4.27
N GLU A 13 13.92 -4.95 -4.74
CA GLU A 13 14.87 -4.06 -4.06
C GLU A 13 14.35 -3.57 -2.70
N ASN A 14 13.02 -3.38 -2.57
CA ASN A 14 12.39 -2.87 -1.36
C ASN A 14 11.74 -3.97 -0.50
N ARG A 15 12.03 -5.26 -0.77
CA ARG A 15 11.38 -6.41 -0.12
C ARG A 15 11.32 -6.33 1.40
N ALA A 16 12.39 -5.83 2.03
CA ALA A 16 12.46 -5.65 3.48
C ALA A 16 11.41 -4.67 4.05
N SER A 17 10.99 -3.66 3.28
CA SER A 17 9.97 -2.69 3.70
C SER A 17 8.56 -3.28 3.71
N PHE A 18 8.34 -4.40 3.01
CA PHE A 18 7.05 -5.08 2.93
C PHE A 18 6.85 -6.16 3.99
N LEU A 19 7.83 -6.32 4.89
CA LEU A 19 7.77 -7.21 6.04
C LEU A 19 7.52 -6.40 7.33
N PRO A 20 7.05 -7.05 8.41
CA PRO A 20 6.94 -6.42 9.72
C PRO A 20 8.28 -5.86 10.19
N PRO A 21 8.30 -4.71 10.89
CA PRO A 21 7.14 -3.96 11.39
C PRO A 21 6.57 -2.90 10.43
N VAL A 22 7.16 -2.70 9.25
CA VAL A 22 6.84 -1.55 8.38
C VAL A 22 5.67 -1.86 7.45
N CYS A 23 5.71 -3.00 6.75
CA CYS A 23 4.67 -3.52 5.86
C CYS A 23 4.17 -2.54 4.77
N ASN A 24 4.89 -1.46 4.46
CA ASN A 24 4.51 -0.54 3.39
C ASN A 24 5.71 0.27 2.86
N LYS A 25 5.61 0.74 1.62
CA LYS A 25 6.59 1.65 1.03
C LYS A 25 5.93 2.63 0.06
N LEU A 26 6.24 3.91 0.21
CA LEU A 26 5.81 4.96 -0.69
C LEU A 26 6.67 4.97 -1.96
N LEU A 27 6.03 4.85 -3.12
CA LEU A 27 6.66 4.94 -4.44
C LEU A 27 6.66 6.39 -4.96
N HIS A 28 5.58 7.12 -4.72
CA HIS A 28 5.39 8.47 -5.22
C HIS A 28 4.62 9.35 -4.22
N GLN A 29 5.05 10.61 -4.06
CA GLN A 29 4.49 11.56 -3.10
C GLN A 29 4.33 12.94 -3.73
N LYS A 30 3.36 13.10 -4.64
CA LYS A 30 2.95 14.42 -5.14
C LYS A 30 1.44 14.56 -4.97
N GLN A 31 0.74 15.07 -5.99
CA GLN A 31 -0.72 15.16 -5.99
C GLN A 31 -1.37 13.78 -5.78
N LEU A 32 -0.80 12.73 -6.37
CA LEU A 32 -1.16 11.34 -6.08
C LEU A 32 -0.09 10.73 -5.16
N LYS A 33 -0.52 10.13 -4.05
CA LYS A 33 0.32 9.25 -3.23
C LYS A 33 0.16 7.82 -3.74
N VAL A 34 1.26 7.22 -4.21
CA VAL A 34 1.28 5.81 -4.66
C VAL A 34 2.13 5.03 -3.68
N MET A 35 1.53 4.04 -3.01
CA MET A 35 2.21 3.20 -2.05
C MET A 35 1.93 1.73 -2.31
N PHE A 36 2.88 0.88 -1.93
CA PHE A 36 2.74 -0.57 -1.95
C PHE A 36 2.63 -1.06 -0.52
N ILE A 37 1.66 -1.96 -0.29
CA ILE A 37 1.37 -2.54 1.01
C ILE A 37 1.79 -4.01 1.00
N GLY A 38 2.55 -4.40 2.01
CA GLY A 38 2.97 -5.78 2.29
C GLY A 38 2.22 -6.37 3.49
N GLY A 39 2.71 -7.51 3.97
CA GLY A 39 2.12 -8.18 5.12
C GLY A 39 3.04 -9.26 5.70
N PRO A 40 2.64 -9.87 6.83
CA PRO A 40 1.34 -9.72 7.49
C PRO A 40 1.22 -8.40 8.27
N ASN A 41 0.05 -7.74 8.18
CA ASN A 41 -0.27 -6.54 8.98
C ASN A 41 -1.78 -6.49 9.25
N ILE A 42 -2.18 -6.50 10.54
CA ILE A 42 -3.57 -6.43 10.97
C ILE A 42 -3.68 -5.34 12.03
N ARG A 43 -4.62 -4.42 11.84
CA ARG A 43 -4.89 -3.30 12.74
C ARG A 43 -6.38 -3.22 13.06
N LYS A 44 -6.70 -2.73 14.25
CA LYS A 44 -8.10 -2.57 14.73
C LYS A 44 -8.62 -1.15 14.59
N ASP A 45 -7.72 -0.19 14.41
CA ASP A 45 -8.08 1.20 14.25
C ASP A 45 -8.45 1.51 12.79
N TYR A 46 -9.36 2.48 12.61
CA TYR A 46 -9.80 2.94 11.30
C TYR A 46 -9.03 4.18 10.89
N HIS A 47 -8.63 4.24 9.62
CA HIS A 47 -8.04 5.44 9.03
C HIS A 47 -9.15 6.33 8.46
N ILE A 48 -9.09 7.63 8.74
CA ILE A 48 -10.04 8.63 8.21
C ILE A 48 -9.25 9.55 7.30
N GLU A 49 -9.59 9.54 6.02
CA GLU A 49 -9.02 10.40 5.00
C GLU A 49 -10.16 11.15 4.30
N GLU A 50 -10.02 12.46 4.11
CA GLU A 50 -11.03 13.31 3.47
C GLU A 50 -11.04 13.14 1.94
N GLY A 51 -9.99 12.54 1.37
CA GLY A 51 -9.85 12.26 -0.05
C GLY A 51 -10.21 10.83 -0.45
N GLU A 52 -10.27 10.58 -1.75
CA GLU A 52 -10.49 9.23 -2.29
C GLU A 52 -9.22 8.38 -2.16
N GLU A 53 -9.37 7.18 -1.58
CA GLU A 53 -8.34 6.15 -1.61
C GLU A 53 -8.78 5.01 -2.55
N VAL A 54 -7.89 4.64 -3.49
CA VAL A 54 -8.14 3.53 -4.41
C VAL A 54 -7.17 2.40 -4.10
N SER A 55 -7.71 1.25 -3.69
CA SER A 55 -6.94 0.03 -3.45
C SER A 55 -6.97 -0.87 -4.69
N LEU A 56 -5.89 -0.85 -5.47
CA LEU A 56 -5.71 -1.77 -6.59
C LEU A 56 -5.04 -3.05 -6.10
N THR A 57 -5.79 -4.15 -6.09
CA THR A 57 -5.28 -5.43 -5.60
C THR A 57 -4.62 -6.19 -6.76
N GLN A 58 -3.29 -6.14 -6.85
CA GLN A 58 -2.52 -7.12 -7.61
C GLN A 58 -2.02 -8.17 -6.63
N ILE A 59 -2.77 -9.26 -6.45
CA ILE A 59 -2.34 -10.36 -5.56
C ILE A 59 -1.12 -11.04 -6.18
N LEU A 60 0.07 -10.74 -5.66
CA LEU A 60 1.26 -11.54 -5.94
C LEU A 60 1.23 -12.83 -5.11
N THR A 61 0.77 -12.74 -3.87
CA THR A 61 0.56 -13.87 -2.94
C THR A 61 -0.42 -13.48 -1.82
N GLY A 62 -1.31 -14.37 -1.38
CA GLY A 62 -2.14 -14.20 -0.17
C GLY A 62 -3.51 -13.56 -0.38
N THR A 63 -4.16 -13.16 0.72
CA THR A 63 -5.49 -12.50 0.73
C THR A 63 -5.38 -11.16 1.45
N TRP A 64 -6.08 -10.15 0.93
CA TRP A 64 -6.19 -8.84 1.56
C TRP A 64 -7.64 -8.55 1.88
N VAL A 65 -7.90 -7.92 3.04
CA VAL A 65 -9.24 -7.61 3.53
C VAL A 65 -9.28 -6.16 4.00
N LEU A 66 -10.16 -5.37 3.41
CA LEU A 66 -10.46 -4.01 3.85
C LEU A 66 -11.75 -4.02 4.67
N HIS A 67 -11.67 -3.57 5.91
CA HIS A 67 -12.84 -3.35 6.75
C HIS A 67 -13.22 -1.87 6.67
N SER A 68 -14.38 -1.54 6.10
CA SER A 68 -14.93 -0.19 6.15
C SER A 68 -15.61 0.07 7.49
N GLY A 69 -15.43 1.27 8.02
CA GLY A 69 -16.12 1.69 9.24
C GLY A 69 -17.61 1.93 9.00
N PRO A 70 -18.41 2.05 10.07
CA PRO A 70 -19.81 2.48 9.94
C PRO A 70 -19.86 3.83 9.21
N ARG A 71 -20.69 3.93 8.16
CA ARG A 71 -20.97 5.23 7.53
C ARG A 71 -21.69 6.09 8.57
N ARG A 72 -21.19 7.30 8.81
CA ARG A 72 -21.95 8.31 9.55
C ARG A 72 -23.16 8.75 8.73
#